data_AF-A0A954BD74-F1
#
_entry.id   AF-A0A954BD74-F1
#
_cell.length_a   1.000
_cell.length_b   1.000
_cell.length_c   1.000
_cell.angle_alpha   90.00
_cell.angle_beta   90.00
_cell.angle_gamma   90.00
#
_symmetry.space_group_name_H-M   'P 1'
#
loop_
_entity.id
_entity.type
_entity.pdbx_description
1 polymer ?
#
loop_
_entity_poly.entity_id
_entity_poly.type
_entity_poly.pdbx_seq_one_letter_code
_entity_poly.pdbx_strand_id
1 'polypeptide(L)'
;MKRPLALVLALVLAVSACARAQDEDAKPKDEKAAAGEATPEPRKFESTGSVTANGKNIRYKAYAEETYILDDKNKPRASIFSTTYLADGYADPTKRPVAFIYNGGPGSASLWLHMGVFGPKRVRLPDGPSDDGAAPFNIAANPLTILDVADLVFIDPVGTGWSKTLGDAKGEEYWGVTEDAESIREFIRRWLVKNQRWNSPKYLIGESYGTTRSGALIDALESGWTDIAMNGIVLISSVLNFGLDATDPGNDVSYVGLLPSYAATAWYHEKINREAWGGDIGKFLDDARAFATDEYMPALLKGQLLPADARQHAISRMASLTGLSEKYITLSNMRVPLGRFMRELMRDEGLTVGRLDSRFTGREADGVSDSPDADPSAYGIDGAYTAAMLDYFGRDLKVDISEPYVTLGGVQSWKWATR
;
A
#
# COMPACT_ATOMS: atom_id res chain seq x y z
N MET A 1 -43.26 -73.63 26.29
CA MET A 1 -44.00 -73.91 25.03
C MET A 1 -44.54 -72.60 24.47
N LYS A 2 -44.42 -72.41 23.15
CA LYS A 2 -45.14 -71.43 22.30
C LYS A 2 -44.86 -69.89 22.48
N ARG A 3 -44.69 -69.24 21.32
CA ARG A 3 -44.70 -67.80 20.94
C ARG A 3 -46.10 -67.17 21.17
N PRO A 4 -46.36 -65.83 21.03
CA PRO A 4 -45.73 -64.79 20.17
C PRO A 4 -45.31 -63.50 20.95
N LEU A 5 -45.12 -62.26 20.44
CA LEU A 5 -45.53 -61.59 19.18
C LEU A 5 -44.53 -60.53 18.61
N ALA A 6 -44.94 -59.26 18.42
CA ALA A 6 -44.39 -58.26 17.47
C ALA A 6 -44.68 -56.80 17.96
N LEU A 7 -44.15 -55.67 17.46
CA LEU A 7 -43.62 -55.17 16.15
C LEU A 7 -42.18 -54.56 16.31
N VAL A 8 -41.23 -54.41 15.35
CA VAL A 8 -41.21 -53.88 13.94
C VAL A 8 -41.30 -52.33 13.89
N LEU A 9 -40.47 -51.49 13.24
CA LEU A 9 -39.36 -51.58 12.23
C LEU A 9 -38.42 -50.33 12.41
N ALA A 10 -37.10 -50.44 12.65
CA ALA A 10 -35.93 -50.34 11.74
C ALA A 10 -35.64 -49.00 10.99
N LEU A 11 -34.36 -48.59 11.00
CA LEU A 11 -33.54 -48.48 9.79
C LEU A 11 -32.06 -48.76 10.11
N VAL A 12 -31.31 -49.31 9.15
CA VAL A 12 -29.94 -49.84 9.31
C VAL A 12 -29.12 -49.47 8.07
N LEU A 13 -27.84 -49.11 8.23
CA LEU A 13 -26.69 -49.77 7.57
C LEU A 13 -25.36 -49.07 7.85
N ALA A 14 -24.32 -49.88 8.00
CA ALA A 14 -22.92 -49.47 8.13
C ALA A 14 -22.00 -50.58 7.58
N VAL A 15 -20.71 -50.23 7.40
CA VAL A 15 -19.54 -51.12 7.24
C VAL A 15 -19.20 -51.66 5.83
N SER A 16 -18.34 -50.87 5.16
CA SER A 16 -17.00 -51.22 4.65
C SER A 16 -16.71 -52.21 3.50
N ALA A 17 -16.00 -51.64 2.52
CA ALA A 17 -14.72 -52.08 1.93
C ALA A 17 -14.64 -53.29 0.98
N CYS A 18 -14.29 -53.01 -0.29
CA CYS A 18 -13.03 -53.48 -0.88
C CYS A 18 -12.63 -52.64 -2.11
N ALA A 19 -11.36 -52.70 -2.52
CA ALA A 19 -10.75 -51.77 -3.48
C ALA A 19 -11.12 -51.99 -4.96
N ARG A 20 -11.11 -50.90 -5.75
CA ARG A 20 -10.90 -50.93 -7.20
C ARG A 20 -10.26 -49.62 -7.65
N ALA A 21 -9.38 -49.68 -8.65
CA ALA A 21 -8.71 -48.51 -9.21
C ALA A 21 -9.72 -47.51 -9.80
N GLN A 22 -9.41 -46.22 -9.71
CA GLN A 22 -10.08 -45.19 -10.50
C GLN A 22 -9.29 -45.00 -11.80
N ASP A 23 -9.96 -45.23 -12.93
CA ASP A 23 -9.44 -44.82 -14.23
C ASP A 23 -9.36 -43.28 -14.26
N GLU A 24 -8.24 -42.76 -14.77
CA GLU A 24 -8.12 -41.34 -15.09
C GLU A 24 -8.96 -41.04 -16.33
N ASP A 25 -10.17 -40.51 -16.14
CA ASP A 25 -10.92 -39.84 -17.21
C ASP A 25 -10.16 -38.57 -17.64
N ALA A 26 -9.21 -38.76 -18.56
CA ALA A 26 -8.46 -37.72 -19.21
C ALA A 26 -9.40 -36.86 -20.07
N LYS A 27 -10.02 -35.85 -19.46
CA LYS A 27 -10.68 -34.76 -20.18
C LYS A 27 -9.66 -34.14 -21.15
N PRO A 28 -10.02 -33.93 -22.43
CA PRO A 28 -9.13 -33.26 -23.36
C PRO A 28 -8.74 -31.89 -22.79
N LYS A 29 -7.44 -31.65 -22.64
CA LYS A 29 -6.96 -30.28 -22.56
C LYS A 29 -7.28 -29.61 -23.89
N ASP A 30 -8.19 -28.64 -23.87
CA ASP A 30 -8.26 -27.63 -24.93
C ASP A 30 -7.03 -26.73 -24.83
N GLU A 31 -5.85 -27.27 -25.17
CA GLU A 31 -4.67 -26.50 -25.54
C GLU A 31 -4.92 -25.85 -26.91
N LYS A 32 -5.87 -24.91 -26.95
CA LYS A 32 -5.81 -23.79 -27.87
C LYS A 32 -4.63 -22.92 -27.46
N ALA A 33 -3.43 -23.37 -27.85
CA ALA A 33 -2.30 -22.47 -28.02
C ALA A 33 -2.76 -21.32 -28.93
N ALA A 34 -2.87 -20.12 -28.37
CA ALA A 34 -3.24 -18.93 -29.12
C ALA A 34 -2.11 -18.64 -30.11
N ALA A 35 -2.29 -19.09 -31.35
CA ALA A 35 -1.34 -18.91 -32.42
C ALA A 35 -1.29 -17.43 -32.84
N GLY A 36 -0.35 -16.68 -32.27
CA GLY A 36 0.22 -15.49 -32.90
C GLY A 36 -0.73 -14.33 -33.19
N GLU A 37 -1.54 -13.91 -32.22
CA GLU A 37 -1.98 -12.51 -32.23
C GLU A 37 -0.74 -11.63 -32.01
N ALA A 38 -0.50 -10.72 -32.95
CA ALA A 38 0.59 -9.76 -32.83
C ALA A 38 0.35 -8.87 -31.59
N THR A 39 1.35 -8.73 -30.74
CA THR A 39 1.27 -7.81 -29.61
C THR A 39 0.98 -6.40 -30.15
N PRO A 40 -0.09 -5.71 -29.71
CA PRO A 40 -0.40 -4.36 -30.18
C PRO A 40 0.77 -3.40 -29.95
N GLU A 41 0.85 -2.32 -30.71
CA GLU A 41 1.77 -1.22 -30.39
C GLU A 41 1.39 -0.55 -29.06
N PRO A 42 2.37 -0.06 -28.28
CA PRO A 42 2.11 0.61 -27.00
C PRO A 42 1.26 1.86 -27.20
N ARG A 43 0.16 1.96 -26.45
CA ARG A 43 -0.75 3.11 -26.49
C ARG A 43 -0.08 4.37 -25.93
N LYS A 44 -0.36 5.52 -26.57
CA LYS A 44 0.15 6.83 -26.16
C LYS A 44 -0.91 7.90 -26.35
N PHE A 45 -1.12 8.69 -25.31
CA PHE A 45 -1.99 9.87 -25.30
C PHE A 45 -1.16 11.11 -24.94
N GLU A 46 -1.25 12.18 -25.74
CA GLU A 46 -0.57 13.45 -25.50
C GLU A 46 -1.61 14.56 -25.26
N SER A 47 -1.37 15.37 -24.24
CA SER A 47 -2.18 16.55 -23.90
C SER A 47 -1.27 17.71 -23.46
N THR A 48 -1.86 18.88 -23.30
CA THR A 48 -1.18 20.07 -22.76
C THR A 48 -2.04 20.69 -21.68
N GLY A 49 -1.40 21.37 -20.72
CA GLY A 49 -2.10 22.00 -19.62
C GLY A 49 -1.27 23.10 -18.95
N SER A 50 -1.83 23.67 -17.89
CA SER A 50 -1.13 24.64 -17.06
C SER A 50 -1.62 24.60 -15.61
N VAL A 51 -0.71 24.82 -14.67
CA VAL A 51 -1.00 24.89 -13.23
C VAL A 51 -0.24 26.08 -12.63
N THR A 52 -0.88 26.82 -11.72
CA THR A 52 -0.17 27.84 -10.93
C THR A 52 0.28 27.21 -9.63
N ALA A 53 1.59 26.98 -9.51
CA ALA A 53 2.24 26.32 -8.38
C ALA A 53 3.30 27.24 -7.78
N ASN A 54 3.35 27.34 -6.45
CA ASN A 54 4.31 28.21 -5.75
C ASN A 54 4.39 29.66 -6.30
N GLY A 55 3.24 30.21 -6.74
CA GLY A 55 3.13 31.55 -7.34
C GLY A 55 3.57 31.68 -8.80
N LYS A 56 3.99 30.59 -9.46
CA LYS A 56 4.40 30.56 -10.88
C LYS A 56 3.37 29.82 -11.71
N ASN A 57 2.97 30.38 -12.86
CA ASN A 57 2.19 29.65 -13.84
C ASN A 57 3.10 28.76 -14.69
N ILE A 58 2.94 27.44 -14.57
CA ILE A 58 3.71 26.43 -15.28
C ILE A 58 2.82 25.83 -16.36
N ARG A 59 3.15 26.05 -17.63
CA ARG A 59 2.61 25.25 -18.74
C ARG A 59 3.37 23.95 -18.86
N TYR A 60 2.71 22.89 -19.31
CA TYR A 60 3.31 21.58 -19.47
C TYR A 60 2.68 20.79 -20.61
N LYS A 61 3.46 19.83 -21.12
CA LYS A 61 2.96 18.68 -21.86
C LYS A 61 2.76 17.51 -20.92
N ALA A 62 1.71 16.73 -21.15
CA ALA A 62 1.46 15.49 -20.43
C ALA A 62 1.36 14.31 -21.40
N TYR A 63 2.00 13.20 -21.02
CA TYR A 63 2.04 11.95 -21.76
C TYR A 63 1.53 10.84 -20.87
N ALA A 64 0.40 10.23 -21.22
CA ALA A 64 -0.13 9.04 -20.57
C ALA A 64 0.06 7.88 -21.54
N GLU A 65 0.93 6.93 -21.21
CA GLU A 65 1.45 5.99 -22.22
C GLU A 65 1.99 4.68 -21.63
N GLU A 66 1.91 3.64 -22.46
CA GLU A 66 2.49 2.32 -22.24
C GLU A 66 3.98 2.30 -22.65
N THR A 67 4.82 1.73 -21.80
CA THR A 67 6.22 1.42 -22.10
C THR A 67 6.43 -0.08 -21.95
N TYR A 68 6.74 -0.74 -23.06
CA TYR A 68 6.98 -2.18 -23.06
C TYR A 68 8.35 -2.54 -22.47
N ILE A 69 8.34 -3.54 -21.60
CA ILE A 69 9.50 -4.23 -21.03
C ILE A 69 9.72 -5.48 -21.89
N LEU A 70 10.94 -5.63 -22.41
CA LEU A 70 11.30 -6.65 -23.38
C LEU A 70 12.17 -7.75 -22.76
N ASP A 71 12.15 -8.95 -23.34
CA ASP A 71 13.14 -9.99 -23.04
C ASP A 71 14.46 -9.82 -23.84
N ASP A 72 15.38 -10.75 -23.64
CA ASP A 72 16.68 -10.87 -24.32
C ASP A 72 16.57 -11.00 -25.85
N LYS A 73 15.39 -11.33 -26.37
CA LYS A 73 15.08 -11.48 -27.80
C LYS A 73 14.27 -10.30 -28.34
N ASN A 74 14.12 -9.22 -27.56
CA ASN A 74 13.31 -8.04 -27.86
C ASN A 74 11.80 -8.31 -27.97
N LYS A 75 11.29 -9.42 -27.43
CA LYS A 75 9.84 -9.67 -27.37
C LYS A 75 9.23 -8.93 -26.17
N PRO A 76 8.10 -8.21 -26.32
CA PRO A 76 7.39 -7.63 -25.19
C PRO A 76 6.89 -8.70 -24.21
N ARG A 77 7.20 -8.52 -22.93
CA ARG A 77 6.78 -9.40 -21.81
C ARG A 77 5.91 -8.70 -20.78
N ALA A 78 6.02 -7.37 -20.65
CA ALA A 78 5.09 -6.54 -19.88
C ALA A 78 4.93 -5.14 -20.48
N SER A 79 3.83 -4.50 -20.11
CA SER A 79 3.54 -3.08 -20.35
C SER A 79 3.48 -2.36 -19.00
N ILE A 80 4.27 -1.31 -18.84
CA ILE A 80 4.16 -0.36 -17.73
C ILE A 80 3.48 0.90 -18.27
N PHE A 81 2.27 1.17 -17.77
CA PHE A 81 1.58 2.44 -17.97
C PHE A 81 2.19 3.50 -17.05
N SER A 82 2.32 4.72 -17.57
CA SER A 82 2.89 5.84 -16.83
C SER A 82 2.27 7.16 -17.26
N THR A 83 2.27 8.14 -16.36
CA THR A 83 1.92 9.53 -16.70
C THR A 83 3.11 10.45 -16.46
N THR A 84 3.63 11.03 -17.54
CA THR A 84 4.75 11.99 -17.53
C THR A 84 4.23 13.42 -17.70
N TYR A 85 4.75 14.36 -16.91
CA TYR A 85 4.54 15.81 -17.04
C TYR A 85 5.88 16.51 -17.29
N LEU A 86 6.03 17.12 -18.47
CA LEU A 86 7.19 17.90 -18.85
C LEU A 86 6.81 19.39 -18.89
N ALA A 87 7.46 20.22 -18.07
CA ALA A 87 7.18 21.66 -18.08
C ALA A 87 7.78 22.36 -19.31
N ASP A 88 7.03 23.32 -19.86
CA ASP A 88 7.48 24.19 -20.95
C ASP A 88 8.66 25.08 -20.51
N GLY A 89 9.51 25.46 -21.47
CA GLY A 89 10.55 26.47 -21.28
C GLY A 89 11.87 25.95 -20.71
N TYR A 90 11.97 24.67 -20.37
CA TYR A 90 13.20 24.03 -19.90
C TYR A 90 13.86 23.23 -21.02
N ALA A 91 14.86 23.82 -21.69
CA ALA A 91 15.61 23.16 -22.77
C ALA A 91 16.91 22.48 -22.30
N ASP A 92 17.44 22.88 -21.13
CA ASP A 92 18.68 22.34 -20.57
C ASP A 92 18.38 21.19 -19.59
N PRO A 93 18.62 19.92 -19.96
CA PRO A 93 18.31 18.79 -19.09
C PRO A 93 19.13 18.83 -17.79
N THR A 94 20.33 19.42 -17.79
CA THR A 94 21.22 19.44 -16.61
C THR A 94 20.66 20.28 -15.46
N LYS A 95 19.75 21.21 -15.78
CA LYS A 95 19.12 22.13 -14.80
C LYS A 95 17.69 21.76 -14.44
N ARG A 96 17.12 20.74 -15.08
CA ARG A 96 15.72 20.32 -14.88
C ARG A 96 15.68 18.89 -14.32
N PRO A 97 15.45 18.73 -13.00
CA PRO A 97 15.24 17.44 -12.38
C PRO A 97 14.08 16.64 -12.99
N VAL A 98 14.14 15.32 -12.88
CA VAL A 98 13.01 14.41 -13.03
C VAL A 98 12.78 13.64 -11.73
N ALA A 99 11.53 13.55 -11.31
CA ALA A 99 11.07 12.73 -10.20
C ALA A 99 10.28 11.53 -10.74
N PHE A 100 10.77 10.32 -10.46
CA PHE A 100 10.05 9.07 -10.70
C PHE A 100 9.26 8.73 -9.43
N ILE A 101 7.93 8.68 -9.57
CA ILE A 101 6.97 8.67 -8.46
C ILE A 101 6.13 7.39 -8.53
N TYR A 102 6.05 6.65 -7.43
CA TYR A 102 5.26 5.42 -7.34
C TYR A 102 4.71 5.17 -5.94
N ASN A 103 3.53 4.54 -5.89
CA ASN A 103 2.88 4.09 -4.67
C ASN A 103 3.30 2.68 -4.26
N GLY A 104 2.93 2.29 -3.04
CA GLY A 104 3.30 1.01 -2.44
C GLY A 104 2.30 -0.12 -2.67
N GLY A 105 1.66 -0.55 -1.58
CA GLY A 105 0.93 -1.81 -1.50
C GLY A 105 1.79 -2.91 -0.84
N PRO A 106 2.46 -3.82 -1.57
CA PRO A 106 2.66 -3.84 -3.03
C PRO A 106 1.35 -4.02 -3.81
N GLY A 107 1.35 -3.63 -5.08
CA GLY A 107 0.16 -3.69 -5.94
C GLY A 107 -0.67 -2.40 -6.00
N SER A 108 -0.26 -1.29 -5.39
CA SER A 108 -0.95 0.00 -5.59
C SER A 108 -0.48 0.69 -6.86
N ALA A 109 -1.43 1.20 -7.65
CA ALA A 109 -1.13 2.18 -8.70
C ALA A 109 -0.77 3.54 -8.08
N SER A 110 -0.16 4.42 -8.87
CA SER A 110 0.39 5.73 -8.46
C SER A 110 -0.64 6.84 -8.18
N LEU A 111 -1.94 6.53 -8.28
CA LEU A 111 -3.02 7.52 -8.19
C LEU A 111 -3.06 8.33 -6.87
N TRP A 112 -2.60 7.77 -5.75
CA TRP A 112 -2.60 8.45 -4.45
C TRP A 112 -1.58 9.59 -4.42
N LEU A 113 -0.34 9.33 -4.85
CA LEU A 113 0.67 10.38 -4.99
C LEU A 113 0.35 11.31 -6.16
N HIS A 114 -0.31 10.82 -7.21
CA HIS A 114 -0.74 11.64 -8.35
C HIS A 114 -1.83 12.64 -7.93
N MET A 115 -2.94 12.18 -7.37
CA MET A 115 -4.12 13.01 -7.08
C MET A 115 -4.18 13.50 -5.62
N GLY A 116 -3.31 13.05 -4.73
CA GLY A 116 -3.23 13.53 -3.34
C GLY A 116 -2.10 14.54 -3.11
N VAL A 117 -0.96 14.39 -3.81
CA VAL A 117 0.28 15.09 -3.47
C VAL A 117 0.88 15.89 -4.63
N PHE A 118 1.34 15.22 -5.70
CA PHE A 118 2.29 15.79 -6.65
C PHE A 118 1.71 16.20 -8.01
N GLY A 119 0.60 15.62 -8.47
CA GLY A 119 0.05 15.91 -9.79
C GLY A 119 -0.46 17.36 -9.93
N PRO A 120 -0.66 17.86 -11.16
CA PRO A 120 -1.13 19.24 -11.39
C PRO A 120 -2.61 19.45 -11.02
N LYS A 121 -3.38 18.37 -10.85
CA LYS A 121 -4.68 18.36 -10.17
C LYS A 121 -4.60 17.49 -8.92
N ARG A 122 -5.51 17.75 -7.97
CA ARG A 122 -5.67 16.95 -6.76
C ARG A 122 -7.13 16.79 -6.35
N VAL A 123 -7.43 15.74 -5.60
CA VAL A 123 -8.63 15.62 -4.79
C VAL A 123 -8.52 16.60 -3.62
N ARG A 124 -9.60 17.35 -3.36
CA ARG A 124 -9.80 18.07 -2.10
C ARG A 124 -10.82 17.30 -1.27
N LEU A 125 -10.32 16.55 -0.31
CA LEU A 125 -11.14 15.91 0.72
C LEU A 125 -11.84 16.97 1.61
N PRO A 126 -12.90 16.58 2.35
CA PRO A 126 -13.50 17.41 3.38
C PRO A 126 -12.49 17.90 4.44
N ASP A 127 -12.83 18.97 5.15
CA ASP A 127 -12.01 19.48 6.25
C ASP A 127 -12.27 18.63 7.52
N GLY A 128 -11.47 17.57 7.71
CA GLY A 128 -11.55 16.66 8.87
C GLY A 128 -11.60 15.18 8.47
N PRO A 129 -11.65 14.25 9.44
CA PRO A 129 -11.72 12.80 9.18
C PRO A 129 -13.17 12.36 8.93
N SER A 130 -13.68 12.64 7.74
CA SER A 130 -15.04 12.24 7.33
C SER A 130 -15.03 11.60 5.95
N ASP A 131 -15.93 10.63 5.77
CA ASP A 131 -16.34 10.09 4.48
C ASP A 131 -16.58 11.22 3.46
N ASP A 132 -15.94 11.13 2.29
CA ASP A 132 -16.12 12.08 1.19
C ASP A 132 -17.44 11.89 0.42
N GLY A 133 -18.12 10.75 0.66
CA GLY A 133 -19.48 10.48 0.25
C GLY A 133 -19.63 10.10 -1.23
N ALA A 134 -20.80 10.41 -1.78
CA ALA A 134 -21.07 10.19 -3.20
C ALA A 134 -20.64 11.40 -4.04
N ALA A 135 -20.30 11.14 -5.32
CA ALA A 135 -20.02 12.19 -6.30
C ALA A 135 -21.13 13.27 -6.35
N PRO A 136 -20.80 14.55 -6.59
CA PRO A 136 -19.55 15.05 -7.20
C PRO A 136 -18.39 15.24 -6.21
N PHE A 137 -17.24 14.67 -6.56
CA PHE A 137 -15.98 14.87 -5.84
C PHE A 137 -15.28 16.18 -6.23
N ASN A 138 -14.56 16.78 -5.29
CA ASN A 138 -13.90 18.07 -5.50
C ASN A 138 -12.49 17.89 -6.10
N ILE A 139 -12.40 17.98 -7.44
CA ILE A 139 -11.14 17.90 -8.18
C ILE A 139 -10.67 19.33 -8.49
N ALA A 140 -9.55 19.74 -7.89
CA ALA A 140 -9.02 21.10 -8.01
C ALA A 140 -7.64 21.12 -8.66
N ALA A 141 -7.22 22.28 -9.17
CA ALA A 141 -5.80 22.51 -9.48
C ALA A 141 -4.95 22.37 -8.20
N ASN A 142 -3.75 21.82 -8.33
CA ASN A 142 -2.83 21.64 -7.20
C ASN A 142 -1.79 22.78 -7.15
N PRO A 143 -1.93 23.77 -6.26
CA PRO A 143 -0.92 24.84 -6.13
C PRO A 143 0.37 24.39 -5.41
N LEU A 144 0.39 23.17 -4.87
CA LEU A 144 1.49 22.57 -4.13
C LEU A 144 2.27 21.51 -4.94
N THR A 145 1.93 21.32 -6.22
CA THR A 145 2.71 20.44 -7.12
C THR A 145 4.15 20.94 -7.24
N ILE A 146 5.09 20.00 -7.24
CA ILE A 146 6.52 20.29 -7.46
C ILE A 146 6.86 20.45 -8.95
N LEU A 147 5.87 20.51 -9.84
CA LEU A 147 6.06 20.71 -11.28
C LEU A 147 6.76 22.04 -11.63
N ASP A 148 6.78 23.01 -10.71
CA ASP A 148 7.56 24.24 -10.89
C ASP A 148 9.08 24.01 -10.79
N VAL A 149 9.54 22.94 -10.12
CA VAL A 149 10.96 22.61 -9.93
C VAL A 149 11.43 21.31 -10.57
N ALA A 150 10.55 20.32 -10.79
CA ALA A 150 10.90 19.02 -11.39
C ALA A 150 9.85 18.55 -12.40
N ASP A 151 10.27 17.80 -13.43
CA ASP A 151 9.35 17.04 -14.27
C ASP A 151 8.93 15.76 -13.54
N LEU A 152 7.68 15.32 -13.74
CA LEU A 152 7.07 14.26 -12.94
C LEU A 152 6.80 13.04 -13.80
N VAL A 153 7.12 11.85 -13.31
CA VAL A 153 6.85 10.57 -13.98
C VAL A 153 6.18 9.65 -12.97
N PHE A 154 4.85 9.56 -13.04
CA PHE A 154 4.05 8.64 -12.24
C PHE A 154 4.07 7.26 -12.90
N ILE A 155 4.50 6.24 -12.16
CA ILE A 155 4.70 4.88 -12.67
C ILE A 155 3.71 3.94 -11.96
N ASP A 156 2.91 3.23 -12.74
CA ASP A 156 2.06 2.14 -12.25
C ASP A 156 2.83 0.81 -12.42
N PRO A 157 3.26 0.11 -11.35
CA PRO A 157 3.95 -1.18 -11.47
C PRO A 157 3.11 -2.26 -12.16
N VAL A 158 3.76 -3.33 -12.67
CA VAL A 158 3.10 -4.41 -13.42
C VAL A 158 2.02 -5.10 -12.56
N GLY A 159 0.77 -5.09 -13.04
CA GLY A 159 -0.40 -5.57 -12.30
C GLY A 159 -1.21 -4.47 -11.60
N THR A 160 -0.88 -3.20 -11.84
CA THR A 160 -1.54 -2.01 -11.26
C THR A 160 -1.88 -1.01 -12.37
N GLY A 161 -2.88 -0.15 -12.15
CA GLY A 161 -3.37 0.80 -13.15
C GLY A 161 -3.82 0.10 -14.42
N TRP A 162 -3.19 0.42 -15.55
CA TRP A 162 -3.32 -0.34 -16.81
C TRP A 162 -2.07 -1.17 -17.16
N SER A 163 -1.08 -1.23 -16.27
CA SER A 163 0.14 -2.01 -16.42
C SER A 163 -0.13 -3.51 -16.28
N LYS A 164 0.31 -4.30 -17.25
CA LYS A 164 -0.05 -5.72 -17.41
C LYS A 164 1.07 -6.53 -18.03
N THR A 165 1.08 -7.84 -17.81
CA THR A 165 1.95 -8.75 -18.57
C THR A 165 1.48 -8.88 -20.02
N LEU A 166 2.37 -9.31 -20.91
CA LEU A 166 2.13 -9.45 -22.34
C LEU A 166 2.55 -10.85 -22.83
N GLY A 167 1.83 -11.37 -23.82
CA GLY A 167 2.07 -12.71 -24.36
C GLY A 167 1.86 -13.81 -23.33
N ASP A 168 2.85 -14.67 -23.16
CA ASP A 168 2.88 -15.82 -22.24
C ASP A 168 3.49 -15.49 -20.86
N ALA A 169 3.81 -14.23 -20.59
CA ALA A 169 4.40 -13.79 -19.32
C ALA A 169 3.38 -13.77 -18.17
N LYS A 170 3.81 -14.23 -16.99
CA LYS A 170 2.99 -14.30 -15.78
C LYS A 170 3.35 -13.22 -14.76
N GLY A 171 2.39 -12.89 -13.88
CA GLY A 171 2.58 -11.84 -12.87
C GLY A 171 3.75 -12.13 -11.93
N GLU A 172 3.99 -13.39 -11.58
CA GLU A 172 5.07 -13.83 -10.70
C GLU A 172 6.48 -13.62 -11.30
N GLU A 173 6.60 -13.33 -12.60
CA GLU A 173 7.86 -12.87 -13.22
C GLU A 173 8.19 -11.40 -12.86
N TYR A 174 7.23 -10.66 -12.31
CA TYR A 174 7.30 -9.24 -11.96
C TYR A 174 6.97 -8.96 -10.47
N TRP A 175 6.36 -9.91 -9.76
CA TRP A 175 5.90 -9.74 -8.37
C TRP A 175 6.91 -10.28 -7.35
N GLY A 176 7.87 -9.44 -7.01
CA GLY A 176 8.92 -9.73 -6.04
C GLY A 176 9.79 -8.52 -5.80
N VAL A 177 10.52 -8.46 -4.68
CA VAL A 177 11.38 -7.30 -4.34
C VAL A 177 12.41 -7.05 -5.44
N THR A 178 12.98 -8.12 -6.02
CA THR A 178 13.97 -8.02 -7.11
C THR A 178 13.27 -7.80 -8.46
N GLU A 179 12.24 -8.60 -8.76
CA GLU A 179 11.53 -8.59 -10.05
C GLU A 179 10.83 -7.26 -10.35
N ASP A 180 10.22 -6.64 -9.34
CA ASP A 180 9.58 -5.32 -9.43
C ASP A 180 10.65 -4.25 -9.70
N ALA A 181 11.70 -4.20 -8.89
CA ALA A 181 12.81 -3.25 -9.03
C ALA A 181 13.48 -3.33 -10.41
N GLU A 182 13.71 -4.54 -10.93
CA GLU A 182 14.26 -4.78 -12.27
C GLU A 182 13.35 -4.26 -13.39
N SER A 183 12.04 -4.46 -13.27
CA SER A 183 11.07 -3.95 -14.26
C SER A 183 10.99 -2.42 -14.28
N ILE A 184 11.05 -1.79 -13.10
CA ILE A 184 11.04 -0.34 -12.94
C ILE A 184 12.38 0.27 -13.40
N ARG A 185 13.51 -0.41 -13.18
CA ARG A 185 14.82 -0.04 -13.74
C ARG A 185 14.78 0.03 -15.26
N GLU A 186 14.29 -1.01 -15.93
CA GLU A 186 14.20 -1.03 -17.40
C GLU A 186 13.24 0.04 -17.92
N PHE A 187 12.12 0.29 -17.22
CA PHE A 187 11.25 1.44 -17.51
C PHE A 187 12.01 2.77 -17.44
N ILE A 188 12.71 3.05 -16.34
CA ILE A 188 13.47 4.29 -16.14
C ILE A 188 14.54 4.45 -17.24
N ARG A 189 15.30 3.39 -17.54
CA ARG A 189 16.30 3.39 -18.60
C ARG A 189 15.69 3.77 -19.96
N ARG A 190 14.56 3.14 -20.32
CA ARG A 190 13.84 3.44 -21.58
C ARG A 190 13.29 4.86 -21.61
N TRP A 191 12.74 5.34 -20.49
CA TRP A 191 12.25 6.72 -20.36
C TRP A 191 13.37 7.75 -20.53
N LEU A 192 14.55 7.53 -19.92
CA LEU A 192 15.71 8.41 -20.02
C LEU A 192 16.28 8.47 -21.44
N VAL A 193 16.31 7.34 -22.17
CA VAL A 193 16.68 7.29 -23.59
C VAL A 193 15.67 8.07 -24.43
N LYS A 194 14.37 7.76 -24.31
CA LYS A 194 13.29 8.37 -25.09
C LYS A 194 13.21 9.89 -24.94
N ASN A 195 13.39 10.39 -23.71
CA ASN A 195 13.28 11.81 -23.39
C ASN A 195 14.63 12.55 -23.41
N GLN A 196 15.75 11.86 -23.70
CA GLN A 196 17.12 12.40 -23.69
C GLN A 196 17.55 13.01 -22.34
N ARG A 197 17.10 12.41 -21.22
CA ARG A 197 17.25 12.96 -19.85
C ARG A 197 18.35 12.32 -19.00
N TRP A 198 19.26 11.56 -19.61
CA TRP A 198 20.37 10.90 -18.91
C TRP A 198 21.17 11.84 -17.98
N ASN A 199 21.47 13.05 -18.45
CA ASN A 199 22.24 14.05 -17.68
C ASN A 199 21.37 15.00 -16.83
N SER A 200 20.08 14.69 -16.62
CA SER A 200 19.25 15.40 -15.65
C SER A 200 19.52 14.94 -14.21
N PRO A 201 19.29 15.81 -13.21
CA PRO A 201 19.14 15.35 -11.83
C PRO A 201 17.96 14.37 -11.72
N LYS A 202 18.16 13.21 -11.12
CA LYS A 202 17.15 12.13 -11.06
C LYS A 202 16.80 11.79 -9.62
N TYR A 203 15.52 11.73 -9.30
CA TYR A 203 15.01 11.45 -7.96
C TYR A 203 14.01 10.29 -7.97
N LEU A 204 14.05 9.46 -6.94
CA LEU A 204 13.01 8.47 -6.63
C LEU A 204 12.09 9.03 -5.54
N ILE A 205 10.77 8.87 -5.69
CA ILE A 205 9.77 9.23 -4.68
C ILE A 205 8.84 8.04 -4.48
N GLY A 206 8.93 7.38 -3.33
CA GLY A 206 8.16 6.19 -3.01
C GLY A 206 7.35 6.33 -1.73
N GLU A 207 6.11 5.83 -1.74
CA GLU A 207 5.25 5.75 -0.55
C GLU A 207 4.99 4.30 -0.12
N SER A 208 4.94 4.04 1.20
CA SER A 208 4.63 2.71 1.77
C SER A 208 5.59 1.64 1.22
N TYR A 209 5.12 0.51 0.66
CA TYR A 209 6.00 -0.46 -0.03
C TYR A 209 6.91 0.20 -1.09
N GLY A 210 6.52 1.34 -1.65
CA GLY A 210 7.37 2.15 -2.53
C GLY A 210 8.71 2.53 -1.89
N THR A 211 8.82 2.64 -0.56
CA THR A 211 10.11 2.88 0.11
C THR A 211 11.01 1.65 0.12
N THR A 212 10.44 0.44 0.27
CA THR A 212 11.16 -0.82 0.06
C THR A 212 11.61 -0.94 -1.40
N ARG A 213 10.71 -0.68 -2.36
CA ARG A 213 11.03 -0.61 -3.79
C ARG A 213 12.19 0.34 -4.06
N SER A 214 12.16 1.55 -3.50
CA SER A 214 13.26 2.51 -3.68
C SER A 214 14.61 1.93 -3.29
N GLY A 215 14.71 1.23 -2.15
CA GLY A 215 15.95 0.56 -1.72
C GLY A 215 16.46 -0.47 -2.73
N ALA A 216 15.62 -1.41 -3.14
CA ALA A 216 15.97 -2.44 -4.12
C ALA A 216 16.23 -1.87 -5.53
N LEU A 217 15.50 -0.82 -5.90
CA LEU A 217 15.63 -0.15 -7.20
C LEU A 217 16.95 0.61 -7.32
N ILE A 218 17.48 1.20 -6.25
CA ILE A 218 18.81 1.85 -6.29
C ILE A 218 19.89 0.81 -6.54
N ASP A 219 19.87 -0.30 -5.81
CA ASP A 219 20.80 -1.42 -6.01
C ASP A 219 20.72 -1.94 -7.45
N ALA A 220 19.52 -2.11 -8.01
CA ALA A 220 19.34 -2.48 -9.41
C ALA A 220 19.86 -1.39 -10.39
N LEU A 221 19.55 -0.11 -10.16
CA LEU A 221 19.94 1.02 -11.02
C LEU A 221 21.46 1.24 -11.07
N GLU A 222 22.15 0.98 -9.96
CA GLU A 222 23.62 1.17 -9.82
C GLU A 222 24.41 -0.15 -9.98
N SER A 223 23.72 -1.27 -10.24
CA SER A 223 24.33 -2.58 -10.52
C SER A 223 24.59 -2.83 -12.01
N GLY A 224 25.85 -3.11 -12.33
CA GLY A 224 26.27 -3.69 -13.61
C GLY A 224 27.39 -2.91 -14.28
N TRP A 225 27.18 -2.56 -15.55
CA TRP A 225 28.09 -1.74 -16.38
C TRP A 225 27.33 -0.60 -17.10
N THR A 226 26.12 -0.28 -16.65
CA THR A 226 25.21 0.68 -17.31
C THR A 226 24.37 1.37 -16.24
N ASP A 227 25.07 2.15 -15.44
CA ASP A 227 24.55 2.65 -14.18
C ASP A 227 23.66 3.88 -14.40
N ILE A 228 22.59 3.97 -13.62
CA ILE A 228 21.68 5.11 -13.59
C ILE A 228 21.79 5.76 -12.22
N ALA A 229 22.91 6.48 -12.01
CA ALA A 229 23.19 7.17 -10.76
C ALA A 229 22.09 8.17 -10.40
N MET A 230 21.64 8.13 -9.14
CA MET A 230 20.54 8.95 -8.63
C MET A 230 21.04 10.12 -7.76
N ASN A 231 20.31 11.23 -7.75
CA ASN A 231 20.67 12.44 -7.01
C ASN A 231 19.97 12.56 -5.64
N GLY A 232 18.92 11.77 -5.41
CA GLY A 232 18.22 11.74 -4.14
C GLY A 232 17.02 10.82 -4.15
N ILE A 233 16.52 10.54 -2.94
CA ILE A 233 15.43 9.62 -2.67
C ILE A 233 14.51 10.30 -1.66
N VAL A 234 13.20 10.25 -1.89
CA VAL A 234 12.18 10.71 -0.96
C VAL A 234 11.35 9.52 -0.53
N LEU A 235 11.34 9.24 0.76
CA LEU A 235 10.62 8.11 1.36
C LEU A 235 9.42 8.64 2.15
N ILE A 236 8.22 8.24 1.76
CA ILE A 236 6.95 8.69 2.36
C ILE A 236 6.33 7.50 3.10
N SER A 237 5.93 7.67 4.36
CA SER A 237 5.28 6.62 5.17
C SER A 237 6.03 5.29 5.13
N SER A 238 7.31 5.32 5.51
CA SER A 238 8.30 4.33 5.10
C SER A 238 8.18 2.97 5.78
N VAL A 239 8.21 1.90 4.97
CA VAL A 239 8.60 0.56 5.38
C VAL A 239 9.91 0.16 4.66
N LEU A 240 10.93 -0.17 5.45
CA LEU A 240 12.24 -0.64 4.98
C LEU A 240 12.64 -1.99 5.62
N ASN A 241 11.97 -2.38 6.70
CA ASN A 241 12.17 -3.65 7.39
C ASN A 241 10.82 -4.14 7.89
N PHE A 242 10.23 -5.12 7.19
CA PHE A 242 8.93 -5.70 7.57
C PHE A 242 8.95 -6.40 8.93
N GLY A 243 10.14 -6.79 9.44
CA GLY A 243 10.31 -7.26 10.79
C GLY A 243 10.05 -6.20 11.87
N LEU A 244 9.97 -4.91 11.53
CA LEU A 244 9.53 -3.87 12.47
C LEU A 244 8.01 -3.68 12.48
N ASP A 245 7.30 -4.14 11.45
CA ASP A 245 5.84 -4.03 11.33
C ASP A 245 5.13 -5.34 11.74
N ALA A 246 5.79 -6.49 11.60
CA ALA A 246 5.22 -7.81 11.82
C ALA A 246 5.04 -8.14 13.31
N THR A 247 3.81 -8.39 13.76
CA THR A 247 3.49 -8.74 15.16
C THR A 247 3.50 -10.25 15.41
N ASP A 248 4.38 -10.99 14.73
CA ASP A 248 4.47 -12.45 14.79
C ASP A 248 4.95 -12.97 16.17
N PRO A 249 4.61 -14.22 16.55
CA PRO A 249 5.10 -14.83 17.78
C PRO A 249 6.63 -14.83 17.87
N GLY A 250 7.17 -14.21 18.92
CA GLY A 250 8.61 -14.07 19.14
C GLY A 250 9.21 -12.75 18.62
N ASN A 251 8.46 -11.94 17.88
CA ASN A 251 8.91 -10.63 17.42
C ASN A 251 8.35 -9.49 18.28
N ASP A 252 9.05 -9.16 19.36
CA ASP A 252 8.57 -8.16 20.34
C ASP A 252 8.79 -6.69 19.91
N VAL A 253 9.67 -6.43 18.93
CA VAL A 253 10.06 -5.05 18.56
C VAL A 253 8.94 -4.26 17.86
N SER A 254 8.05 -4.94 17.14
CA SER A 254 6.94 -4.29 16.42
C SER A 254 5.90 -3.70 17.37
N TYR A 255 5.58 -4.40 18.46
CA TYR A 255 4.70 -3.88 19.51
C TYR A 255 5.25 -2.60 20.15
N VAL A 256 6.59 -2.53 20.33
CA VAL A 256 7.28 -1.34 20.84
C VAL A 256 7.16 -0.17 19.84
N GLY A 257 7.37 -0.44 18.55
CA GLY A 257 7.25 0.57 17.48
C GLY A 257 5.83 1.12 17.28
N LEU A 258 4.80 0.29 17.55
CA LEU A 258 3.39 0.69 17.42
C LEU A 258 2.90 1.58 18.58
N LEU A 259 3.52 1.49 19.76
CA LEU A 259 3.02 2.16 20.98
C LEU A 259 2.87 3.69 20.86
N PRO A 260 3.82 4.46 20.29
CA PRO A 260 3.65 5.91 20.16
C PRO A 260 2.48 6.30 19.23
N SER A 261 2.19 5.49 18.22
CA SER A 261 1.04 5.69 17.31
C SER A 261 -0.29 5.36 17.98
N TYR A 262 -0.32 4.32 18.81
CA TYR A 262 -1.47 4.03 19.68
C TYR A 262 -1.74 5.19 20.64
N ALA A 263 -0.68 5.72 21.25
CA ALA A 263 -0.77 6.86 22.14
C ALA A 263 -1.32 8.11 21.43
N ALA A 264 -0.79 8.47 20.26
CA ALA A 264 -1.30 9.58 19.45
C ALA A 264 -2.80 9.42 19.10
N THR A 265 -3.23 8.19 18.81
CA THR A 265 -4.62 7.86 18.48
C THR A 265 -5.53 7.98 19.71
N ALA A 266 -5.10 7.46 20.86
CA ALA A 266 -5.82 7.56 22.13
C ALA A 266 -5.92 9.02 22.63
N TRP A 267 -4.88 9.82 22.40
CA TRP A 267 -4.91 11.27 22.62
C TRP A 267 -5.97 11.94 21.75
N TYR A 268 -6.01 11.63 20.44
CA TYR A 268 -6.98 12.23 19.52
C TYR A 268 -8.42 11.94 19.95
N HIS A 269 -8.75 10.67 20.22
CA HIS A 269 -10.10 10.20 20.58
C HIS A 269 -10.48 10.36 22.07
N GLU A 270 -9.74 11.18 22.83
CA GLU A 270 -10.08 11.53 24.22
C GLU A 270 -10.15 10.32 25.17
N LYS A 271 -9.38 9.25 24.88
CA LYS A 271 -9.31 8.01 25.67
C LYS A 271 -8.28 8.05 26.80
N ILE A 272 -7.72 9.22 27.08
CA ILE A 272 -6.71 9.44 28.12
C ILE A 272 -6.93 10.76 28.85
N ASN A 273 -6.41 10.86 30.07
CA ASN A 273 -6.41 12.10 30.82
C ASN A 273 -5.31 13.06 30.33
N ARG A 274 -5.61 13.88 29.31
CA ARG A 274 -4.68 14.86 28.72
C ARG A 274 -4.09 15.86 29.74
N GLU A 275 -4.78 16.14 30.84
CA GLU A 275 -4.31 17.06 31.90
C GLU A 275 -3.08 16.55 32.64
N ALA A 276 -2.82 15.23 32.65
CA ALA A 276 -1.60 14.68 33.26
C ALA A 276 -0.31 15.13 32.54
N TRP A 277 -0.42 15.62 31.29
CA TRP A 277 0.66 16.28 30.54
C TRP A 277 0.38 17.78 30.28
N GLY A 278 -0.59 18.36 30.98
CA GLY A 278 -0.98 19.78 30.86
C GLY A 278 -1.54 20.16 29.48
N GLY A 279 -2.20 19.22 28.79
CA GLY A 279 -2.73 19.43 27.43
C GLY A 279 -1.68 19.46 26.32
N ASP A 280 -0.42 19.15 26.63
CA ASP A 280 0.70 19.16 25.67
C ASP A 280 0.92 17.77 25.04
N ILE A 281 0.45 17.61 23.80
CA ILE A 281 0.65 16.37 23.01
C ILE A 281 2.12 16.06 22.75
N GLY A 282 3.00 17.06 22.68
CA GLY A 282 4.44 16.86 22.47
C GLY A 282 5.05 16.12 23.66
N LYS A 283 4.83 16.66 24.87
CA LYS A 283 5.28 16.01 26.13
C LYS A 283 4.71 14.60 26.29
N PHE A 284 3.44 14.40 25.94
CA PHE A 284 2.79 13.10 26.01
C PHE A 284 3.39 12.07 25.03
N LEU A 285 3.68 12.47 23.79
CA LEU A 285 4.31 11.57 22.82
C LEU A 285 5.78 11.30 23.13
N ASP A 286 6.49 12.24 23.74
CA ASP A 286 7.85 12.02 24.24
C ASP A 286 7.86 11.04 25.43
N ASP A 287 6.91 11.15 26.36
CA ASP A 287 6.69 10.16 27.43
C ASP A 287 6.33 8.78 26.88
N ALA A 288 5.45 8.71 25.87
CA ALA A 288 5.08 7.46 25.21
C ALA A 288 6.27 6.77 24.52
N ARG A 289 7.17 7.56 23.88
CA ARG A 289 8.40 7.05 23.27
C ARG A 289 9.39 6.55 24.32
N ALA A 290 9.63 7.33 25.38
CA ALA A 290 10.54 6.95 26.47
C ALA A 290 10.06 5.67 27.17
N PHE A 291 8.77 5.58 27.50
CA PHE A 291 8.21 4.34 28.06
C PHE A 291 8.35 3.16 27.09
N ALA A 292 8.14 3.36 25.78
CA ALA A 292 8.30 2.31 24.77
C ALA A 292 9.72 1.72 24.78
N THR A 293 10.75 2.57 24.73
CA THR A 293 12.16 2.14 24.63
C THR A 293 12.76 1.69 25.96
N ASP A 294 12.46 2.40 27.05
CA ASP A 294 13.23 2.33 28.29
C ASP A 294 12.60 1.38 29.33
N GLU A 295 11.29 1.13 29.20
CA GLU A 295 10.52 0.32 30.16
C GLU A 295 9.82 -0.86 29.50
N TYR A 296 9.04 -0.61 28.44
CA TYR A 296 8.20 -1.60 27.78
C TYR A 296 9.02 -2.65 27.01
N MET A 297 9.99 -2.24 26.19
CA MET A 297 10.89 -3.18 25.50
C MET A 297 11.65 -4.09 26.50
N PRO A 298 12.30 -3.57 27.57
CA PRO A 298 12.86 -4.42 28.62
C PRO A 298 11.84 -5.33 29.34
N ALA A 299 10.59 -4.89 29.50
CA ALA A 299 9.53 -5.70 30.10
C ALA A 299 9.14 -6.88 29.21
N LEU A 300 9.00 -6.67 27.89
CA LEU A 300 8.75 -7.75 26.92
C LEU A 300 9.91 -8.76 26.89
N LEU A 301 11.16 -8.27 26.81
CA LEU A 301 12.38 -9.09 26.77
C LEU A 301 12.58 -9.95 28.03
N LYS A 302 12.25 -9.42 29.23
CA LYS A 302 12.28 -10.20 30.48
C LYS A 302 11.20 -11.28 30.50
N GLY A 303 10.07 -11.07 29.82
CA GLY A 303 9.01 -12.07 29.68
C GLY A 303 8.52 -12.62 31.03
N GLN A 304 8.67 -13.93 31.24
CA GLN A 304 8.29 -14.61 32.48
C GLN A 304 9.20 -14.27 33.67
N LEU A 305 10.42 -13.77 33.44
CA LEU A 305 11.36 -13.35 34.48
C LEU A 305 11.09 -11.92 34.99
N LEU A 306 10.11 -11.21 34.42
CA LEU A 306 9.70 -9.89 34.87
C LEU A 306 9.00 -9.98 36.24
N PRO A 307 9.49 -9.32 37.30
CA PRO A 307 8.84 -9.28 38.62
C PRO A 307 7.39 -8.79 38.54
N ALA A 308 6.53 -9.27 39.45
CA ALA A 308 5.09 -9.04 39.39
C ALA A 308 4.70 -7.55 39.56
N ASP A 309 5.43 -6.82 40.39
CA ASP A 309 5.33 -5.37 40.57
C ASP A 309 5.76 -4.61 39.30
N ALA A 310 6.91 -4.96 38.72
CA ALA A 310 7.39 -4.38 37.47
C ALA A 310 6.45 -4.67 36.28
N ARG A 311 5.83 -5.85 36.26
CA ARG A 311 4.79 -6.22 35.29
C ARG A 311 3.52 -5.38 35.47
N GLN A 312 3.02 -5.23 36.69
CA GLN A 312 1.85 -4.41 36.96
C GLN A 312 2.11 -2.93 36.60
N HIS A 313 3.30 -2.41 36.93
CA HIS A 313 3.70 -1.06 36.54
C HIS A 313 3.68 -0.87 35.00
N ALA A 314 4.28 -1.79 34.24
CA ALA A 314 4.26 -1.74 32.78
C ALA A 314 2.83 -1.81 32.20
N ILE A 315 1.95 -2.62 32.79
CA ILE A 315 0.53 -2.70 32.42
C ILE A 315 -0.18 -1.36 32.67
N SER A 316 -0.02 -0.79 33.87
CA SER A 316 -0.63 0.51 34.24
C SER A 316 -0.12 1.67 33.40
N ARG A 317 1.19 1.69 33.07
CA ARG A 317 1.77 2.69 32.16
C ARG A 317 1.23 2.54 30.74
N MET A 318 1.21 1.32 30.19
CA MET A 318 0.62 1.06 28.87
C MET A 318 -0.85 1.47 28.81
N ALA A 319 -1.65 1.21 29.85
CA ALA A 319 -3.04 1.68 29.95
C ALA A 319 -3.13 3.22 29.92
N SER A 320 -2.32 3.91 30.74
CA SER A 320 -2.30 5.38 30.82
C SER A 320 -1.92 6.08 29.51
N LEU A 321 -1.17 5.40 28.64
CA LEU A 321 -0.69 5.94 27.37
C LEU A 321 -1.58 5.52 26.18
N THR A 322 -2.21 4.34 26.21
CA THR A 322 -2.95 3.81 25.05
C THR A 322 -4.47 3.88 25.17
N GLY A 323 -5.01 4.27 26.33
CA GLY A 323 -6.45 4.26 26.60
C GLY A 323 -7.08 2.87 26.70
N LEU A 324 -6.30 1.80 26.51
CA LEU A 324 -6.75 0.42 26.71
C LEU A 324 -6.88 0.08 28.20
N SER A 325 -7.84 -0.78 28.55
CA SER A 325 -7.97 -1.25 29.93
C SER A 325 -6.79 -2.13 30.36
N GLU A 326 -6.37 -2.01 31.63
CA GLU A 326 -5.35 -2.90 32.21
C GLU A 326 -5.73 -4.39 32.07
N LYS A 327 -7.03 -4.71 32.15
CA LYS A 327 -7.56 -6.05 31.93
C LYS A 327 -7.24 -6.56 30.52
N TYR A 328 -7.46 -5.73 29.48
CA TYR A 328 -7.16 -6.09 28.11
C TYR A 328 -5.66 -6.29 27.90
N ILE A 329 -4.84 -5.37 28.41
CA ILE A 329 -3.37 -5.44 28.34
C ILE A 329 -2.84 -6.68 29.08
N THR A 330 -3.43 -7.04 30.23
CA THR A 330 -3.08 -8.26 30.98
C THR A 330 -3.41 -9.52 30.16
N LEU A 331 -4.62 -9.59 29.59
CA LEU A 331 -5.06 -10.73 28.77
C LEU A 331 -4.26 -10.87 27.47
N SER A 332 -3.77 -9.77 26.91
CA SER A 332 -2.87 -9.78 25.75
C SER A 332 -1.40 -10.07 26.10
N ASN A 333 -1.06 -10.26 27.39
CA ASN A 333 0.31 -10.36 27.88
C ASN A 333 1.20 -9.20 27.37
N MET A 334 0.63 -8.00 27.41
CA MET A 334 1.18 -6.73 26.93
C MET A 334 1.51 -6.71 25.42
N ARG A 335 0.93 -7.61 24.60
CA ARG A 335 1.17 -7.69 23.14
C ARG A 335 -0.14 -7.43 22.40
N VAL A 336 -0.33 -6.19 21.95
CA VAL A 336 -1.54 -5.75 21.22
C VAL A 336 -1.21 -5.47 19.75
N PRO A 337 -1.55 -6.37 18.81
CA PRO A 337 -1.43 -6.14 17.37
C PRO A 337 -2.29 -4.97 16.88
N LEU A 338 -1.94 -4.41 15.73
CA LEU A 338 -2.57 -3.22 15.15
C LEU A 338 -4.10 -3.36 15.01
N GLY A 339 -4.59 -4.43 14.39
CA GLY A 339 -6.03 -4.67 14.22
C GLY A 339 -6.80 -4.76 15.54
N ARG A 340 -6.15 -5.31 16.58
CA ARG A 340 -6.72 -5.38 17.94
C ARG A 340 -6.79 -4.02 18.61
N PHE A 341 -5.76 -3.19 18.49
CA PHE A 341 -5.81 -1.82 19.00
C PHE A 341 -6.90 -1.00 18.29
N MET A 342 -6.95 -1.06 16.96
CA MET A 342 -7.96 -0.36 16.14
C MET A 342 -9.38 -0.68 16.62
N ARG A 343 -9.64 -1.98 16.81
CA ARG A 343 -10.95 -2.50 17.18
C ARG A 343 -11.30 -2.26 18.66
N GLU A 344 -10.33 -2.22 19.57
CA GLU A 344 -10.55 -2.12 21.02
C GLU A 344 -10.79 -0.68 21.49
N LEU A 345 -10.03 0.30 20.98
CA LEU A 345 -10.00 1.68 21.51
C LEU A 345 -11.38 2.35 21.60
N MET A 346 -12.25 2.08 20.64
CA MET A 346 -13.60 2.66 20.53
C MET A 346 -14.70 1.59 20.64
N ARG A 347 -14.40 0.39 21.17
CA ARG A 347 -15.32 -0.77 21.13
C ARG A 347 -16.69 -0.48 21.75
N ASP A 348 -16.71 0.18 22.90
CA ASP A 348 -17.95 0.48 23.65
C ASP A 348 -18.90 1.44 22.92
N GLU A 349 -18.41 2.17 21.91
CA GLU A 349 -19.21 3.04 21.03
C GLU A 349 -19.70 2.31 19.77
N GLY A 350 -19.32 1.03 19.59
CA GLY A 350 -19.59 0.26 18.37
C GLY A 350 -18.72 0.69 17.19
N LEU A 351 -17.55 1.28 17.46
CA LEU A 351 -16.65 1.84 16.44
C LEU A 351 -15.29 1.14 16.40
N THR A 352 -14.61 1.30 15.26
CA THR A 352 -13.16 1.10 15.07
C THR A 352 -12.49 2.41 14.67
N VAL A 353 -11.16 2.50 14.75
CA VAL A 353 -10.36 3.60 14.18
C VAL A 353 -9.61 3.18 12.92
N GLY A 354 -9.29 4.14 12.05
CA GLY A 354 -8.56 3.91 10.80
C GLY A 354 -7.13 3.41 10.97
N ARG A 355 -6.61 2.69 9.97
CA ARG A 355 -5.23 2.20 9.92
C ARG A 355 -4.28 3.19 9.25
N LEU A 356 -4.70 3.82 8.16
CA LEU A 356 -3.89 4.81 7.44
C LEU A 356 -4.00 6.20 8.10
N ASP A 357 -5.19 6.57 8.55
CA ASP A 357 -5.46 7.76 9.36
C ASP A 357 -6.41 7.41 10.50
N SER A 358 -5.84 7.22 11.69
CA SER A 358 -6.59 6.77 12.87
C SER A 358 -7.59 7.80 13.42
N ARG A 359 -7.65 9.01 12.85
CA ARG A 359 -8.70 9.99 13.16
C ARG A 359 -10.06 9.61 12.58
N PHE A 360 -10.09 8.82 11.50
CA PHE A 360 -11.32 8.28 10.93
C PHE A 360 -11.87 7.16 11.81
N THR A 361 -13.20 7.05 11.88
CA THR A 361 -13.90 5.99 12.62
C THR A 361 -14.92 5.28 11.76
N GLY A 362 -14.99 3.95 11.87
CA GLY A 362 -15.97 3.10 11.18
C GLY A 362 -16.93 2.44 12.15
N ARG A 363 -18.17 2.17 11.73
CA ARG A 363 -19.11 1.34 12.50
C ARG A 363 -18.83 -0.13 12.27
N GLU A 364 -18.73 -0.89 13.34
CA GLU A 364 -18.46 -2.34 13.31
C GLU A 364 -19.77 -3.13 13.45
N ALA A 365 -19.95 -4.19 12.66
CA ALA A 365 -21.14 -5.04 12.75
C ALA A 365 -21.06 -6.03 13.92
N ASP A 366 -19.87 -6.58 14.18
CA ASP A 366 -19.61 -7.47 15.31
C ASP A 366 -18.96 -6.72 16.48
N GLY A 367 -19.67 -6.63 17.61
CA GLY A 367 -19.18 -6.03 18.85
C GLY A 367 -17.99 -6.77 19.49
N VAL A 368 -17.79 -8.05 19.19
CA VAL A 368 -16.77 -8.91 19.82
C VAL A 368 -15.63 -9.36 18.90
N SER A 369 -15.58 -8.87 17.65
CA SER A 369 -14.47 -9.13 16.74
C SER A 369 -13.12 -8.66 17.33
N ASP A 370 -12.03 -9.35 16.96
CA ASP A 370 -10.67 -8.98 17.38
C ASP A 370 -9.96 -8.05 16.38
N SER A 371 -10.60 -7.79 15.26
CA SER A 371 -10.11 -7.03 14.11
C SER A 371 -11.27 -6.26 13.47
N PRO A 372 -11.01 -5.13 12.82
CA PRO A 372 -12.04 -4.34 12.14
C PRO A 372 -12.59 -5.04 10.89
N ASP A 373 -13.87 -4.81 10.59
CA ASP A 373 -14.49 -5.28 9.34
C ASP A 373 -13.81 -4.68 8.10
N ALA A 374 -13.41 -3.40 8.16
CA ALA A 374 -12.67 -2.68 7.12
C ALA A 374 -11.96 -1.42 7.68
N ASP A 375 -11.05 -0.80 6.90
CA ASP A 375 -10.37 0.44 7.30
C ASP A 375 -11.18 1.70 6.92
N PRO A 376 -11.77 2.45 7.88
CA PRO A 376 -12.53 3.67 7.59
C PRO A 376 -11.70 4.80 6.97
N SER A 377 -10.37 4.78 7.11
CA SER A 377 -9.48 5.76 6.46
C SER A 377 -9.15 5.41 5.00
N ALA A 378 -9.50 4.20 4.55
CA ALA A 378 -9.45 3.82 3.14
C ALA A 378 -10.82 4.04 2.49
N TYR A 379 -11.85 3.28 2.91
CA TYR A 379 -13.15 3.30 2.23
C TYR A 379 -13.86 4.66 2.26
N GLY A 380 -13.54 5.53 3.22
CA GLY A 380 -14.05 6.89 3.31
C GLY A 380 -13.43 7.90 2.33
N ILE A 381 -12.42 7.50 1.55
CA ILE A 381 -11.76 8.35 0.54
C ILE A 381 -11.47 7.66 -0.81
N ASP A 382 -11.49 6.33 -0.87
CA ASP A 382 -11.15 5.54 -2.08
C ASP A 382 -11.99 5.96 -3.31
N GLY A 383 -13.25 6.36 -3.07
CA GLY A 383 -14.20 6.81 -4.07
C GLY A 383 -13.72 8.04 -4.83
N ALA A 384 -13.33 9.12 -4.13
CA ALA A 384 -12.87 10.33 -4.79
C ALA A 384 -11.57 10.12 -5.56
N TYR A 385 -10.59 9.38 -5.03
CA TYR A 385 -9.32 9.16 -5.73
C TYR A 385 -9.51 8.39 -7.03
N THR A 386 -10.29 7.31 -7.00
CA THR A 386 -10.57 6.49 -8.18
C THR A 386 -11.33 7.29 -9.25
N ALA A 387 -12.41 7.96 -8.85
CA ALA A 387 -13.23 8.75 -9.77
C ALA A 387 -12.46 9.97 -10.31
N ALA A 388 -11.67 10.65 -9.49
CA ALA A 388 -10.90 11.80 -9.91
C ALA A 388 -9.79 11.44 -10.88
N MET A 389 -9.10 10.31 -10.66
CA MET A 389 -8.05 9.84 -11.57
C MET A 389 -8.63 9.49 -12.94
N LEU A 390 -9.74 8.75 -12.99
CA LEU A 390 -10.41 8.36 -14.24
C LEU A 390 -11.04 9.55 -14.98
N ASP A 391 -11.68 10.47 -14.27
CA ASP A 391 -12.24 11.68 -14.89
C ASP A 391 -11.14 12.57 -15.47
N TYR A 392 -10.03 12.72 -14.74
CA TYR A 392 -8.87 13.48 -15.18
C TYR A 392 -8.17 12.83 -16.38
N PHE A 393 -8.04 11.49 -16.39
CA PHE A 393 -7.52 10.74 -17.53
C PHE A 393 -8.34 10.98 -18.80
N GLY A 394 -9.67 10.80 -18.74
CA GLY A 394 -10.54 10.97 -19.91
C GLY A 394 -10.70 12.42 -20.36
N ARG A 395 -10.99 13.33 -19.42
CA ARG A 395 -11.37 14.72 -19.76
C ARG A 395 -10.18 15.63 -20.06
N ASP A 396 -9.09 15.53 -19.32
CA ASP A 396 -7.93 16.41 -19.50
C ASP A 396 -6.82 15.73 -20.29
N LEU A 397 -6.41 14.52 -19.87
CA LEU A 397 -5.25 13.82 -20.45
C LEU A 397 -5.55 13.09 -21.77
N LYS A 398 -6.84 12.98 -22.14
CA LYS A 398 -7.33 12.37 -23.39
C LYS A 398 -7.00 10.89 -23.52
N VAL A 399 -6.93 10.17 -22.39
CA VAL A 399 -6.75 8.72 -22.38
C VAL A 399 -8.04 8.05 -22.83
N ASP A 400 -7.94 7.28 -23.91
CA ASP A 400 -9.02 6.45 -24.45
C ASP A 400 -8.69 4.97 -24.19
N ILE A 401 -8.88 4.56 -22.94
CA ILE A 401 -8.73 3.19 -22.45
C ILE A 401 -10.03 2.84 -21.72
N SER A 402 -10.64 1.71 -22.08
CA SER A 402 -11.92 1.26 -21.52
C SER A 402 -11.78 0.04 -20.61
N GLU A 403 -10.61 -0.59 -20.60
CA GLU A 403 -10.29 -1.63 -19.62
C GLU A 403 -10.30 -1.09 -18.18
N PRO A 404 -10.67 -1.89 -17.18
CA PRO A 404 -10.63 -1.46 -15.78
C PRO A 404 -9.23 -0.98 -15.34
N TYR A 405 -9.20 0.15 -14.63
CA TYR A 405 -7.99 0.66 -13.98
C TYR A 405 -7.84 0.04 -12.59
N VAL A 406 -6.72 -0.63 -12.34
CA VAL A 406 -6.47 -1.40 -11.11
C VAL A 406 -5.82 -0.51 -10.05
N THR A 407 -6.63 0.13 -9.20
CA THR A 407 -6.12 1.02 -8.13
C THR A 407 -5.27 0.27 -7.11
N LEU A 408 -5.73 -0.90 -6.68
CA LEU A 408 -5.01 -1.86 -5.86
C LEU A 408 -5.18 -3.27 -6.46
N GLY A 409 -4.08 -3.83 -6.96
CA GLY A 409 -4.03 -5.12 -7.63
C GLY A 409 -3.79 -6.28 -6.66
N GLY A 410 -4.43 -7.42 -6.95
CA GLY A 410 -4.23 -8.67 -6.22
C GLY A 410 -2.90 -9.35 -6.57
N VAL A 411 -1.78 -8.70 -6.29
CA VAL A 411 -0.41 -9.22 -6.52
C VAL A 411 -0.08 -10.33 -5.52
N GLN A 412 -0.57 -11.53 -5.81
CA GLN A 412 -0.41 -12.70 -4.95
C GLN A 412 1.01 -13.29 -5.04
N SER A 413 1.40 -14.05 -4.01
CA SER A 413 2.67 -14.80 -3.97
C SER A 413 3.93 -13.94 -4.13
N TRP A 414 3.90 -12.70 -3.61
CA TRP A 414 5.02 -11.76 -3.68
C TRP A 414 6.33 -12.38 -3.15
N LYS A 415 7.40 -12.34 -3.95
CA LYS A 415 8.69 -12.87 -3.55
C LYS A 415 9.42 -11.88 -2.65
N TRP A 416 9.44 -12.18 -1.35
CA TRP A 416 10.10 -11.37 -0.32
C TRP A 416 11.60 -11.65 -0.17
N ALA A 417 12.08 -12.81 -0.62
CA ALA A 417 13.51 -13.11 -0.62
C ALA A 417 14.23 -12.34 -1.74
N THR A 418 15.22 -11.54 -1.37
CA THR A 418 16.24 -11.02 -2.30
C THR A 418 17.27 -12.10 -2.64
N ARG A 419 18.03 -11.89 -3.71
CA ARG A 419 19.11 -12.82 -4.12
C ARG A 419 20.34 -12.73 -3.23
#